data_AF-A0A6M2DIL8-F1
#
_entry.id   AF-A0A6M2DIL8-F1
#
_cell.length_a   1.000
_cell.length_b   1.000
_cell.length_c   1.000
_cell.angle_alpha   90.00
_cell.angle_beta   90.00
_cell.angle_gamma   90.00
#
_symmetry.space_group_name_H-M   'P 1'
#
loop_
_entity.id
_entity.type
_entity.pdbx_description
1 polymer ?
#
loop_
_entity_poly.entity_id
_entity_poly.type
_entity_poly.pdbx_seq_one_letter_code
_entity_poly.pdbx_strand_id
1 'polypeptide(L)'
;LNRPNRTVNLNNKIKLLCEYENNNNFGLKIALNMSRMEILKLYKTILRESQKIAAYNYRMYALRRIRDAFRENKNLTDTNVIESQLKLGTESLELIRRQALIGAMFDSKKLVIEK
;
A
#
# COMPACT_ATOMS: atom_id res chain seq x y z
N LEU A 1 -36.89 -4.50 9.65
CA LEU A 1 -36.16 -3.78 8.57
C LEU A 1 -34.74 -4.36 8.46
N ASN A 2 -34.62 -5.45 7.71
CA ASN A 2 -33.34 -6.15 7.48
C ASN A 2 -32.45 -5.28 6.59
N ARG A 3 -31.41 -4.66 7.17
CA ARG A 3 -30.33 -4.06 6.39
C ARG A 3 -29.42 -5.21 5.92
N PRO A 4 -29.15 -5.38 4.62
CA PRO A 4 -28.27 -6.43 4.15
C PRO A 4 -26.85 -6.18 4.71
N ASN A 5 -26.26 -7.24 5.27
CA ASN A 5 -24.88 -7.29 5.74
C ASN A 5 -23.91 -6.86 4.61
N ARG A 6 -23.55 -5.57 4.55
CA ARG A 6 -22.46 -5.06 3.70
C ARG A 6 -21.07 -5.36 4.27
N THR A 7 -20.95 -6.38 5.12
CA THR A 7 -19.69 -6.86 5.69
C THR A 7 -19.12 -8.05 4.95
N VAL A 8 -19.71 -8.43 3.81
CA VAL A 8 -19.03 -9.30 2.84
C VAL A 8 -18.19 -8.40 1.94
N ASN A 9 -16.96 -8.17 2.42
CA ASN A 9 -15.75 -8.15 1.62
C ASN A 9 -15.20 -6.88 0.97
N LEU A 10 -15.22 -5.75 1.69
CA LEU A 10 -14.27 -4.67 1.39
C LEU A 10 -12.83 -5.02 1.80
N ASN A 11 -12.65 -5.94 2.77
CA ASN A 11 -11.36 -6.55 3.07
C ASN A 11 -10.82 -7.32 1.86
N ASN A 12 -11.67 -8.04 1.11
CA ASN A 12 -11.28 -8.55 -0.21
C ASN A 12 -11.16 -7.46 -1.24
N LYS A 13 -11.77 -6.28 -1.17
CA LYS A 13 -11.57 -5.26 -2.21
C LYS A 13 -10.16 -4.65 -2.16
N ILE A 14 -9.59 -4.38 -0.99
CA ILE A 14 -8.17 -3.97 -0.90
C ILE A 14 -7.23 -5.16 -1.06
N LYS A 15 -7.57 -6.34 -0.52
CA LYS A 15 -6.78 -7.56 -0.76
C LYS A 15 -6.77 -7.91 -2.26
N LEU A 16 -7.90 -7.84 -2.96
CA LEU A 16 -8.02 -7.99 -4.43
C LEU A 16 -7.35 -6.83 -5.17
N LEU A 17 -7.48 -5.56 -4.76
CA LEU A 17 -6.77 -4.47 -5.45
C LEU A 17 -5.24 -4.56 -5.28
N CYS A 18 -4.76 -5.19 -4.19
CA CYS A 18 -3.34 -5.50 -3.99
C CYS A 18 -2.92 -6.85 -4.60
N GLU A 19 -3.82 -7.82 -4.74
CA GLU A 19 -3.54 -9.17 -5.29
C GLU A 19 -3.79 -9.28 -6.82
N TYR A 20 -4.64 -8.42 -7.41
CA TYR A 20 -5.13 -8.53 -8.80
C TYR A 20 -4.23 -7.87 -9.86
N GLU A 21 -3.22 -7.08 -9.50
CA GLU A 21 -2.24 -6.54 -10.47
C GLU A 21 -0.94 -7.37 -10.58
N ASN A 22 -0.88 -8.58 -10.00
CA ASN A 22 0.26 -9.49 -10.20
C ASN A 22 0.39 -10.06 -11.62
N ASN A 23 -0.57 -9.80 -12.53
CA ASN A 23 -0.62 -10.42 -13.86
C ASN A 23 -0.53 -9.46 -15.06
N ASN A 24 -0.26 -8.16 -14.87
CA ASN A 24 -0.09 -7.23 -15.99
C ASN A 24 1.12 -6.30 -15.78
N ASN A 25 2.32 -6.84 -15.93
CA ASN A 25 3.47 -6.01 -16.24
C ASN A 25 4.43 -6.76 -17.17
N PHE A 26 3.96 -7.01 -18.39
CA PHE A 26 4.81 -7.37 -19.52
C PHE A 26 5.51 -6.08 -19.97
N GLY A 27 6.81 -5.99 -19.68
CA GLY A 27 7.70 -4.97 -20.26
C GLY A 27 8.08 -3.82 -19.33
N LEU A 28 9.03 -4.08 -18.41
CA LEU A 28 10.17 -3.19 -18.20
C LEU A 28 11.23 -3.95 -17.37
N LYS A 29 12.17 -4.62 -18.05
CA LYS A 29 13.42 -5.06 -17.43
C LYS A 29 14.32 -3.83 -17.30
N ILE A 30 14.19 -3.10 -16.19
CA ILE A 30 15.27 -2.25 -15.70
C ILE A 30 15.64 -2.86 -14.35
N ALA A 31 16.85 -3.44 -14.28
CA ALA A 31 17.44 -3.90 -13.04
C ALA A 31 17.54 -2.69 -12.10
N LEU A 32 16.62 -2.59 -11.15
CA LEU A 32 16.63 -1.54 -10.14
C LEU A 32 17.67 -1.93 -9.09
N ASN A 33 18.92 -1.61 -9.37
CA ASN A 33 19.97 -1.61 -8.34
C ASN A 33 19.78 -0.37 -7.45
N MET A 34 18.70 -0.35 -6.67
CA MET A 34 18.44 0.72 -5.71
C MET A 34 19.42 0.60 -4.53
N SER A 35 20.12 1.67 -4.24
CA SER A 35 20.96 1.76 -3.05
C SER A 35 20.10 1.66 -1.78
N ARG A 36 20.71 1.22 -0.67
CA ARG A 36 20.06 1.18 0.66
C ARG A 36 19.39 2.51 1.03
N MET A 37 19.99 3.64 0.64
CA MET A 37 19.42 4.97 0.89
C MET A 37 18.12 5.19 0.14
N GLU A 38 18.04 4.76 -1.11
CA GLU A 38 16.83 4.87 -1.93
C GLU A 38 15.72 3.96 -1.43
N ILE A 39 16.05 2.75 -0.96
CA ILE A 39 15.09 1.84 -0.32
C ILE A 39 14.50 2.48 0.94
N LEU A 40 15.34 3.10 1.78
CA LEU A 40 14.87 3.82 2.96
C LEU A 40 14.05 5.06 2.61
N LYS A 41 14.40 5.76 1.52
CA LYS A 41 13.63 6.89 0.99
C LYS A 41 12.25 6.41 0.52
N LEU A 42 12.18 5.31 -0.22
CA LEU A 42 10.93 4.70 -0.65
C LEU A 42 10.04 4.35 0.55
N TYR A 43 10.58 3.63 1.54
CA TYR A 43 9.88 3.30 2.78
C TYR A 43 9.29 4.53 3.48
N LYS A 44 10.12 5.55 3.72
CA LYS A 44 9.68 6.80 4.38
C LYS A 44 8.61 7.52 3.56
N THR A 45 8.74 7.52 2.24
CA THR A 45 7.78 8.17 1.34
C THR A 45 6.43 7.47 1.40
N ILE A 46 6.41 6.14 1.29
CA ILE A 46 5.20 5.33 1.40
C ILE A 46 4.50 5.57 2.75
N LEU A 47 5.24 5.60 3.87
CA LEU A 47 4.67 5.89 5.18
C LEU A 47 4.05 7.30 5.26
N ARG A 48 4.68 8.30 4.67
CA ARG A 48 4.16 9.67 4.65
C ARG A 48 2.89 9.78 3.82
N GLU A 49 2.86 9.18 2.64
CA GLU A 49 1.66 9.18 1.79
C GLU A 49 0.51 8.38 2.44
N SER A 50 0.82 7.28 3.12
CA SER A 50 -0.18 6.47 3.84
C SER A 50 -0.88 7.26 4.95
N GLN A 51 -0.18 8.22 5.59
CA GLN A 51 -0.77 9.08 6.61
C GLN A 51 -1.82 10.05 6.06
N LYS A 52 -1.80 10.33 4.76
CA LYS A 52 -2.77 11.23 4.11
C LYS A 52 -4.10 10.55 3.81
N ILE A 53 -4.20 9.22 3.96
CA ILE A 53 -5.46 8.50 3.79
C ILE A 53 -6.44 8.96 4.88
N ALA A 54 -7.55 9.58 4.45
CA ALA A 54 -8.56 10.14 5.34
C ALA A 54 -9.18 9.07 6.25
N ALA A 55 -9.62 7.96 5.66
CA ALA A 55 -10.25 6.85 6.37
C ALA A 55 -9.28 6.16 7.35
N TYR A 56 -9.58 6.28 8.65
CA TYR A 56 -8.75 5.78 9.75
C TYR A 56 -8.33 4.31 9.60
N ASN A 57 -9.27 3.41 9.31
CA ASN A 57 -9.00 1.98 9.23
C ASN A 57 -8.00 1.66 8.11
N TYR A 58 -8.14 2.33 6.96
CA TYR A 58 -7.24 2.13 5.82
C TYR A 58 -5.86 2.74 6.09
N ARG A 59 -5.80 3.91 6.71
CA ARG A 59 -4.54 4.52 7.14
C ARG A 59 -3.78 3.61 8.11
N MET A 60 -4.45 3.09 9.13
CA MET A 60 -3.83 2.20 10.12
C MET A 60 -3.39 0.88 9.50
N TYR A 61 -4.22 0.28 8.64
CA TYR A 61 -3.86 -0.94 7.92
C TYR A 61 -2.64 -0.73 7.02
N ALA A 62 -2.64 0.32 6.19
CA ALA A 62 -1.53 0.62 5.30
C ALA A 62 -0.22 0.79 6.08
N LEU A 63 -0.23 1.64 7.12
CA LEU A 63 0.95 1.88 7.96
C LEU A 63 1.47 0.59 8.60
N ARG A 64 0.60 -0.28 9.08
CA ARG A 64 0.98 -1.58 9.65
C ARG A 64 1.57 -2.49 8.58
N ARG A 65 0.85 -2.72 7.47
CA ARG A 65 1.26 -3.65 6.41
C ARG A 65 2.60 -3.26 5.79
N ILE A 66 2.84 -1.97 5.58
CA ILE A 66 4.10 -1.45 5.04
C ILE A 66 5.26 -1.70 6.03
N ARG A 67 5.05 -1.44 7.32
CA ARG A 67 6.08 -1.74 8.34
C ARG A 67 6.40 -3.23 8.39
N ASP A 68 5.38 -4.07 8.36
CA ASP A 68 5.54 -5.52 8.42
C ASP A 68 6.26 -6.04 7.17
N ALA A 69 5.87 -5.62 5.96
CA ALA A 69 6.53 -5.99 4.71
C ALA A 69 8.03 -5.62 4.67
N PHE A 70 8.38 -4.40 5.08
CA PHE A 70 9.80 -3.97 5.10
C PHE A 70 10.61 -4.67 6.20
N ARG A 71 9.98 -5.13 7.29
CA ARG A 71 10.63 -5.92 8.34
C ARG A 71 10.84 -7.37 7.90
N GLU A 72 9.82 -7.98 7.33
CA GLU A 72 9.85 -9.35 6.75
C GLU A 72 10.97 -9.47 5.71
N ASN A 73 11.10 -8.45 4.85
CA ASN A 73 12.07 -8.45 3.74
C ASN A 73 13.47 -7.90 4.10
N LYS A 74 13.72 -7.55 5.37
CA LYS A 74 14.98 -6.87 5.79
C LYS A 74 16.24 -7.68 5.49
N ASN A 75 16.16 -9.01 5.61
CA ASN A 75 17.29 -9.92 5.49
C ASN A 75 17.30 -10.66 4.15
N LEU A 76 16.54 -10.21 3.15
CA LEU A 76 16.60 -10.78 1.82
C LEU A 76 17.98 -10.57 1.22
N THR A 77 18.50 -11.61 0.60
CA THR A 77 19.80 -11.64 -0.07
C THR A 77 19.69 -11.92 -1.56
N ASP A 78 18.60 -12.54 -2.00
CA ASP A 78 18.33 -12.79 -3.42
C ASP A 78 17.93 -11.49 -4.13
N THR A 79 18.82 -11.05 -5.02
CA THR A 79 18.66 -9.83 -5.83
C THR A 79 17.36 -9.82 -6.62
N ASN A 80 16.94 -10.95 -7.20
CA ASN A 80 15.72 -11.00 -8.02
C ASN A 80 14.46 -10.76 -7.17
N VAL A 81 14.45 -11.33 -5.96
CA VAL A 81 13.35 -11.14 -5.02
C VAL A 81 13.34 -9.70 -4.51
N ILE A 82 14.51 -9.13 -4.20
CA ILE A 82 14.63 -7.72 -3.80
C ILE A 82 14.07 -6.80 -4.89
N GLU A 83 14.47 -6.98 -6.15
CA GLU A 83 13.95 -6.18 -7.26
C GLU A 83 12.43 -6.28 -7.39
N SER A 84 11.88 -7.49 -7.29
CA SER A 84 10.42 -7.70 -7.31
C SER A 84 9.71 -6.98 -6.16
N GLN A 85 10.27 -7.02 -4.94
CA GLN A 85 9.68 -6.35 -3.78
C GLN A 85 9.78 -4.83 -3.88
N LEU A 86 10.87 -4.30 -4.46
CA LEU A 86 11.03 -2.87 -4.69
C LEU A 86 10.04 -2.36 -5.73
N LYS A 87 9.84 -3.10 -6.82
CA LYS A 87 8.82 -2.82 -7.82
C LYS A 87 7.43 -2.76 -7.18
N LEU A 88 7.07 -3.78 -6.41
CA LEU A 88 5.81 -3.82 -5.67
C LEU A 88 5.66 -2.61 -4.72
N GLY A 89 6.75 -2.21 -4.06
CA GLY A 89 6.78 -1.02 -3.21
C GLY A 89 6.52 0.28 -3.98
N THR A 90 7.11 0.43 -5.17
CA THR A 90 6.87 1.59 -6.03
C THR A 90 5.44 1.64 -6.58
N GLU A 91 4.88 0.51 -7.00
CA GLU A 91 3.49 0.42 -7.45
C GLU A 91 2.51 0.72 -6.30
N SER A 92 2.81 0.19 -5.11
CA SER A 92 2.05 0.47 -3.89
C SER A 92 2.05 1.97 -3.52
N LEU A 93 3.18 2.67 -3.71
CA LEU A 93 3.27 4.11 -3.49
C LEU A 93 2.28 4.88 -4.37
N GLU A 94 2.23 4.57 -5.67
CA GLU A 94 1.33 5.22 -6.62
C GLU A 94 -0.14 4.91 -6.32
N LEU A 95 -0.44 3.68 -5.89
CA LEU A 95 -1.77 3.32 -5.42
C LEU A 95 -2.17 4.15 -4.19
N ILE A 96 -1.30 4.24 -3.19
CA ILE A 96 -1.57 4.99 -1.95
C ILE A 96 -1.80 6.47 -2.26
N ARG A 97 -1.00 7.07 -3.16
CA ARG A 97 -1.18 8.46 -3.60
C ARG A 97 -2.56 8.68 -4.21
N ARG A 98 -2.98 7.79 -5.12
CA ARG A 98 -4.32 7.83 -5.73
C ARG A 98 -5.42 7.71 -4.67
N GLN A 99 -5.29 6.77 -3.74
CA GLN A 99 -6.29 6.56 -2.68
C GLN A 99 -6.36 7.74 -1.69
N ALA A 100 -5.23 8.35 -1.34
CA ALA A 100 -5.22 9.54 -0.51
C ALA A 100 -5.94 10.72 -1.20
N LEU A 101 -5.69 10.92 -2.50
CA LEU A 101 -6.34 11.96 -3.28
C LEU A 101 -7.87 11.74 -3.38
N ILE A 102 -8.30 10.52 -3.74
CA ILE A 102 -9.72 10.16 -3.83
C ILE A 102 -10.39 10.32 -2.46
N GLY A 103 -9.73 9.86 -1.39
CA GLY A 103 -10.23 9.99 -0.03
C GLY A 103 -10.42 11.45 0.39
N ALA A 104 -9.52 12.36 -0.04
CA ALA A 104 -9.65 13.79 0.21
C ALA A 104 -10.79 14.43 -0.60
N MET A 105 -11.06 13.97 -1.82
CA MET A 105 -12.14 14.49 -2.68
C MET A 105 -13.54 14.08 -2.21
N PHE A 106 -13.67 12.86 -1.69
CA PHE A 106 -14.94 12.28 -1.24
C PHE A 106 -15.00 12.13 0.28
N ASP A 107 -14.30 12.99 1.01
CA ASP A 107 -14.20 12.85 2.47
C ASP A 107 -15.59 12.94 3.11
N SER A 108 -15.84 12.03 4.03
CA SER A 108 -17.11 11.89 4.74
C SER A 108 -16.88 12.20 6.21
N LYS A 109 -17.95 12.34 7.01
CA LYS A 109 -17.80 12.69 8.43
C LYS A 109 -16.88 11.68 9.14
N LYS A 110 -15.87 12.19 9.85
CA LYS A 110 -14.94 11.39 10.66
C LYS A 110 -15.68 10.45 11.60
N LEU A 111 -15.12 9.25 11.81
CA LEU A 111 -15.69 8.29 12.75
C LEU A 111 -15.53 8.80 14.20
N VAL A 112 -16.46 8.42 15.08
CA VAL A 112 -16.44 8.80 16.52
C VAL A 112 -15.15 8.38 17.24
N ILE A 113 -14.44 7.40 16.70
CA ILE A 113 -13.18 6.88 17.28
C ILE A 113 -11.94 7.69 16.88
N GLU A 114 -12.08 8.66 15.97
CA GLU A 114 -11.00 9.54 15.54
C GLU A 114 -10.88 10.72 16.52
N LYS A 115 -9.80 10.75 17.32
CA LYS A 115 -9.44 11.90 18.18
C LYS A 115 -8.58 12.90 17.43
#